data_AF-A0AAQ1CEG5-F1
#
_entry.id   AF-A0AAQ1CEG5-F1
#
_cell.length_a   1.000
_cell.length_b   1.000
_cell.length_c   1.000
_cell.angle_alpha   90.00
_cell.angle_beta   90.00
_cell.angle_gamma   90.00
#
_symmetry.space_group_name_H-M   'P 1'
#
loop_
_entity.id
_entity.type
_entity.pdbx_description
1 polymer ?
#
loop_
_entity_poly.entity_id
_entity_poly.type
_entity_poly.pdbx_seq_one_letter_code
_entity_poly.pdbx_strand_id
1 'polypeptide(L)'
;MANALAKSTITEKPTQLKSVEERKLPKGLAEIKALMGDTKRTPGYLFDAVLTEQQRKVVCFAAGLKKRHVEMSFYKFDIQERKAVHKAILSLQSIVATFDDANVLMPEKFERTQPKFDVIPHLIAEQNTNTQKH
;
A
#
# COMPACT_ATOMS: atom_id res chain seq x y z
N MET A 1 -34.96 57.31 18.90
CA MET A 1 -35.50 56.02 19.37
C MET A 1 -35.06 54.95 18.40
N ALA A 2 -34.18 54.06 18.85
CA ALA A 2 -33.53 53.04 18.05
C ALA A 2 -34.33 51.74 18.09
N ASN A 3 -34.46 51.06 16.96
CA ASN A 3 -34.78 49.62 16.91
C ASN A 3 -33.96 49.00 15.80
N ALA A 4 -32.84 48.39 16.19
CA ALA A 4 -32.01 47.56 15.33
C ALA A 4 -32.59 46.14 15.29
N LEU A 5 -32.94 45.70 14.10
CA LEU A 5 -33.44 44.37 13.79
C LEU A 5 -32.32 43.34 13.96
N ALA A 6 -32.50 42.44 14.93
CA ALA A 6 -31.58 41.34 15.22
C ALA A 6 -31.45 40.38 14.02
N LYS A 7 -30.22 40.18 13.53
CA LYS A 7 -29.87 39.05 12.65
C LYS A 7 -29.23 37.98 13.53
N SER A 8 -29.97 36.92 13.87
CA SER A 8 -29.41 35.75 14.54
C SER A 8 -28.68 34.88 13.52
N THR A 9 -27.37 34.83 13.67
CA THR A 9 -26.43 33.96 12.97
C THR A 9 -26.81 32.49 13.18
N ILE A 10 -27.07 31.75 12.10
CA ILE A 10 -27.25 30.30 12.15
C ILE A 10 -25.86 29.68 12.28
N THR A 11 -25.52 29.24 13.48
CA THR A 11 -24.30 28.47 13.73
C THR A 11 -24.59 27.01 13.41
N GLU A 12 -24.20 26.55 12.22
CA GLU A 12 -24.21 25.12 11.88
C GLU A 12 -23.18 24.39 12.76
N LYS A 13 -23.69 23.64 13.74
CA LYS A 13 -22.88 22.77 14.59
C LYS A 13 -22.52 21.51 13.78
N PRO A 14 -21.24 21.13 13.65
CA PRO A 14 -20.87 19.93 12.91
C PRO A 14 -21.43 18.71 13.65
N THR A 15 -22.28 17.94 12.97
CA THR A 15 -22.87 16.73 13.53
C THR A 15 -21.78 15.68 13.65
N GLN A 16 -21.30 15.43 14.87
CA GLN A 16 -20.35 14.35 15.13
C GLN A 16 -21.06 13.00 14.94
N LEU A 17 -20.49 12.14 14.11
CA LEU A 17 -20.99 10.78 13.92
C LEU A 17 -20.84 10.01 15.24
N LYS A 18 -21.97 9.62 15.82
CA LYS A 18 -22.00 8.80 17.02
C LYS A 18 -21.67 7.36 16.63
N SER A 19 -20.52 6.88 17.07
CA SER A 19 -20.20 5.44 17.05
C SER A 19 -21.33 4.69 17.77
N VAL A 20 -22.07 3.88 17.02
CA VAL A 20 -23.04 2.95 17.60
C VAL A 20 -22.22 1.76 18.07
N GLU A 21 -22.11 1.60 19.38
CA GLU A 21 -21.49 0.42 20.00
C GLU A 21 -21.96 -0.85 19.31
N GLU A 22 -20.99 -1.72 19.01
CA GLU A 22 -21.11 -2.94 18.22
C GLU A 22 -22.42 -3.68 18.53
N ARG A 23 -23.42 -3.53 17.65
CA ARG A 23 -24.60 -4.39 17.68
C ARG A 23 -24.12 -5.81 17.45
N LYS A 24 -24.09 -6.63 18.51
CA LYS A 24 -23.76 -8.05 18.43
C LYS A 24 -24.53 -8.67 17.27
N LEU A 25 -23.79 -9.22 16.31
CA LEU A 25 -24.36 -9.81 15.12
C LEU A 25 -25.39 -10.87 15.56
N PRO A 26 -26.65 -10.79 15.12
CA PRO A 26 -27.67 -11.76 15.50
C PRO A 26 -27.19 -13.19 15.23
N LYS A 27 -27.41 -14.11 16.18
CA LYS A 27 -26.85 -15.47 16.14
C LYS A 27 -27.09 -16.17 14.80
N GLY A 28 -28.28 -16.04 14.22
CA GLY A 28 -28.60 -16.59 12.90
C GLY A 28 -27.79 -15.99 11.76
N LEU A 29 -27.48 -14.68 11.79
CA LEU A 29 -26.61 -14.05 10.78
C LEU A 29 -25.15 -14.46 10.97
N ALA A 30 -24.69 -14.68 12.21
CA ALA A 30 -23.36 -15.20 12.47
C ALA A 30 -23.22 -16.65 11.98
N GLU A 31 -24.25 -17.49 12.18
CA GLU A 31 -24.31 -18.86 11.67
C GLU A 31 -24.38 -18.91 10.14
N ILE A 32 -25.20 -18.05 9.50
CA ILE A 32 -25.25 -17.92 8.04
C ILE A 32 -23.90 -17.44 7.49
N LYS A 33 -23.26 -16.46 8.14
CA LYS A 33 -21.92 -15.98 7.76
C LYS A 33 -20.84 -17.07 7.94
N ALA A 34 -20.95 -17.91 8.95
CA ALA A 34 -20.07 -19.06 9.17
C ALA A 34 -20.30 -20.17 8.11
N LEU A 35 -21.56 -20.42 7.74
CA LEU A 35 -21.94 -21.38 6.69
C LEU A 35 -21.54 -20.91 5.29
N MET A 36 -21.65 -19.61 5.02
CA MET A 36 -21.15 -18.95 3.81
C MET A 36 -19.63 -18.75 3.85
N GLY A 37 -18.91 -19.52 4.68
CA GLY A 37 -17.48 -19.41 4.97
C GLY A 37 -16.74 -18.77 3.82
N ASP A 38 -16.09 -17.64 4.09
CA ASP A 38 -15.66 -16.62 3.14
C ASP A 38 -14.55 -17.15 2.20
N THR A 39 -14.90 -18.14 1.39
CA THR A 39 -14.04 -18.93 0.52
C THR A 39 -13.29 -18.01 -0.43
N LYS A 40 -13.95 -16.92 -0.81
CA LYS A 40 -13.42 -15.86 -1.69
C LYS A 40 -12.40 -14.93 -1.01
N ARG A 41 -12.32 -14.90 0.32
CA ARG A 41 -11.36 -14.08 1.09
C ARG A 41 -10.22 -14.90 1.70
N THR A 42 -9.95 -16.09 1.15
CA THR A 42 -8.79 -16.89 1.56
C THR A 42 -7.56 -16.55 0.71
N PRO A 43 -6.34 -16.59 1.27
CA PRO A 43 -5.11 -16.42 0.49
C PRO A 43 -5.02 -17.42 -0.67
N GLY A 44 -5.50 -18.65 -0.45
CA GLY A 44 -5.52 -19.67 -1.49
C GLY A 44 -6.43 -19.29 -2.66
N TYR A 45 -7.65 -18.84 -2.40
CA TYR A 45 -8.55 -18.38 -3.46
C TYR A 45 -7.98 -17.17 -4.21
N LEU A 46 -7.46 -16.18 -3.50
CA LEU A 46 -6.86 -14.99 -4.14
C LEU A 46 -5.69 -15.39 -5.04
N PHE A 47 -4.80 -16.24 -4.55
CA PHE A 47 -3.63 -16.67 -5.29
C PHE A 47 -3.99 -17.56 -6.49
N ASP A 48 -4.90 -18.52 -6.32
CA ASP A 48 -5.22 -19.51 -7.35
C ASP A 48 -6.23 -19.00 -8.39
N ALA A 49 -7.22 -18.19 -7.97
CA ALA A 49 -8.37 -17.83 -8.80
C ALA A 49 -8.46 -16.33 -9.16
N VAL A 50 -7.81 -15.44 -8.41
CA VAL A 50 -7.89 -13.99 -8.66
C VAL A 50 -6.63 -13.45 -9.33
N LEU A 51 -5.45 -13.88 -8.88
CA LEU A 51 -4.20 -13.44 -9.49
C LEU A 51 -4.04 -14.06 -10.89
N THR A 52 -3.71 -13.20 -11.85
CA THR A 52 -3.24 -13.63 -13.17
C THR A 52 -1.91 -14.38 -13.04
N GLU A 53 -1.56 -15.19 -14.04
CA GLU A 53 -0.29 -15.92 -14.06
C GLU A 53 0.91 -14.97 -13.90
N GLN A 54 0.87 -13.79 -14.50
CA GLN A 54 1.94 -12.79 -14.37
C GLN A 54 2.06 -12.26 -12.95
N GLN A 55 0.94 -11.98 -12.28
CA GLN A 55 0.96 -11.56 -10.87
C GLN A 55 1.47 -12.68 -9.96
N ARG A 56 1.10 -13.94 -10.23
CA ARG A 56 1.64 -15.10 -9.50
C ARG A 56 3.15 -15.23 -9.68
N LYS A 57 3.69 -15.02 -10.89
CA LYS A 57 5.14 -14.97 -11.13
C LYS A 57 5.83 -13.94 -10.26
N VAL A 58 5.33 -12.70 -10.25
CA VAL A 58 5.91 -11.60 -9.45
C VAL A 58 5.94 -11.98 -7.98
N VAL A 59 4.82 -12.46 -7.43
CA VAL A 59 4.72 -12.84 -6.01
C VAL A 59 5.63 -14.04 -5.68
N CYS A 60 5.63 -15.08 -6.51
CA CYS A 60 6.48 -16.26 -6.28
C CYS A 60 7.97 -15.91 -6.32
N PHE A 61 8.42 -15.12 -7.30
CA PHE A 61 9.84 -14.77 -7.41
C PHE A 61 10.28 -13.79 -6.32
N ALA A 62 9.43 -12.83 -5.95
CA ALA A 62 9.69 -11.97 -4.79
C ALA A 62 9.79 -12.78 -3.48
N ALA A 63 9.09 -13.90 -3.38
CA ALA A 63 9.16 -14.84 -2.26
C ALA A 63 10.36 -15.83 -2.34
N GLY A 64 11.21 -15.74 -3.36
CA GLY A 64 12.32 -16.67 -3.58
C GLY A 64 11.90 -18.07 -4.06
N LEU A 65 10.66 -18.22 -4.54
CA LEU A 65 10.14 -19.49 -5.02
C LEU A 65 10.50 -19.75 -6.48
N LYS A 66 10.58 -21.03 -6.85
CA LYS A 66 10.90 -21.49 -8.21
C LYS A 66 9.69 -21.42 -9.14
N LYS A 67 9.94 -21.42 -10.47
CA LYS A 67 8.90 -21.42 -11.53
C LYS A 67 7.77 -22.43 -11.30
N ARG A 68 8.09 -23.65 -10.82
CA ARG A 68 7.07 -24.68 -10.53
C ARG A 68 5.94 -24.21 -9.61
N HIS A 69 6.22 -23.29 -8.68
CA HIS A 69 5.22 -22.80 -7.72
C HIS A 69 4.19 -21.88 -8.39
N VAL A 70 4.53 -21.28 -9.53
CA VAL A 70 3.62 -20.45 -10.33
C VAL A 70 2.48 -21.29 -10.91
N GLU A 71 2.69 -22.58 -11.16
CA GLU A 71 1.69 -23.48 -11.73
C GLU A 71 0.96 -24.29 -10.63
N MET A 72 1.52 -24.34 -9.42
CA MET A 72 0.97 -25.08 -8.29
C MET A 72 -0.09 -24.27 -7.52
N SER A 73 -1.13 -24.94 -7.03
CA SER A 73 -2.09 -24.32 -6.09
C SER A 73 -1.38 -23.89 -4.81
N PHE A 74 -1.82 -22.76 -4.24
CA PHE A 74 -1.33 -22.21 -2.98
C PHE A 74 -1.30 -23.25 -1.83
N TYR A 75 -2.29 -24.14 -1.78
CA TYR A 75 -2.36 -25.15 -0.73
C TYR A 75 -1.40 -26.34 -0.94
N LYS A 76 -0.72 -26.41 -2.09
CA LYS A 76 0.41 -27.33 -2.30
C LYS A 76 1.74 -26.78 -1.80
N PHE A 77 1.80 -25.50 -1.43
CA PHE A 77 3.00 -24.92 -0.81
C PHE A 77 3.11 -25.40 0.63
N ASP A 78 4.33 -25.56 1.11
CA ASP A 78 4.58 -25.79 2.53
C ASP A 78 4.33 -24.52 3.37
N ILE A 79 4.37 -24.66 4.69
CA ILE A 79 4.08 -23.55 5.62
C ILE A 79 5.11 -22.42 5.47
N GLN A 80 6.38 -22.73 5.22
CA GLN A 80 7.43 -21.72 5.07
C GLN A 80 7.30 -20.98 3.76
N GLU A 81 6.99 -21.69 2.66
CA GLU A 81 6.70 -21.12 1.35
C GLU A 81 5.50 -20.16 1.42
N ARG A 82 4.41 -20.53 2.13
CA ARG A 82 3.26 -19.63 2.33
C ARG A 82 3.64 -18.39 3.16
N LYS A 83 4.48 -18.54 4.19
CA LYS A 83 5.00 -17.40 4.96
C LYS A 83 5.90 -16.50 4.11
N ALA A 84 6.70 -17.07 3.21
CA ALA A 84 7.53 -16.33 2.28
C ALA A 84 6.66 -15.51 1.31
N VAL A 85 5.59 -16.11 0.76
CA VAL A 85 4.60 -15.40 -0.07
C VAL A 85 3.96 -14.24 0.69
N HIS A 86 3.53 -14.44 1.94
CA HIS A 86 2.98 -13.38 2.76
C HIS A 86 3.96 -12.21 2.94
N LYS A 87 5.23 -12.50 3.27
CA LYS A 87 6.26 -11.47 3.40
C LYS A 87 6.50 -10.72 2.08
N ALA A 88 6.58 -11.44 0.97
CA ALA A 88 6.79 -10.86 -0.34
C ALA A 88 5.67 -9.88 -0.72
N ILE A 89 4.40 -10.23 -0.46
CA ILE A 89 3.26 -9.34 -0.72
C ILE A 89 3.39 -8.04 0.08
N LEU A 90 3.73 -8.11 1.37
CA LEU A 90 3.93 -6.93 2.20
C LEU A 90 5.11 -6.07 1.71
N SER A 91 6.21 -6.69 1.31
CA SER A 91 7.36 -5.98 0.74
C SER A 91 7.02 -5.28 -0.58
N LEU A 92 6.27 -5.94 -1.47
CA LEU A 92 5.82 -5.33 -2.73
C LEU A 92 4.91 -4.12 -2.46
N GLN A 93 4.00 -4.22 -1.49
CA GLN A 93 3.17 -3.07 -1.08
C GLN A 93 4.02 -1.90 -0.57
N SER A 94 5.05 -2.17 0.24
CA SER A 94 5.96 -1.14 0.74
C SER A 94 6.74 -0.45 -0.37
N ILE A 95 7.15 -1.20 -1.41
CA ILE A 95 7.82 -0.63 -2.58
C ILE A 95 6.86 0.31 -3.32
N VAL A 96 5.64 -0.14 -3.61
CA VAL A 96 4.63 0.68 -4.30
C VAL A 96 4.35 1.97 -3.52
N ALA A 97 4.13 1.87 -2.20
CA ALA A 97 3.90 3.03 -1.34
C ALA A 97 5.06 4.04 -1.40
N THR A 98 6.32 3.57 -1.40
CA THR A 98 7.50 4.45 -1.48
C THR A 98 7.50 5.30 -2.76
N PHE A 99 7.14 4.71 -3.90
CA PHE A 99 7.09 5.43 -5.17
C PHE A 99 5.85 6.34 -5.27
N ASP A 100 4.74 5.93 -4.68
CA ASP A 100 3.51 6.71 -4.61
C ASP A 100 3.69 7.96 -3.73
N ASP A 101 4.27 7.80 -2.54
CA ASP A 101 4.59 8.89 -1.61
C ASP A 101 5.54 9.93 -2.23
N ALA A 102 6.47 9.48 -3.07
CA ALA A 102 7.36 10.35 -3.82
C ALA A 102 6.71 10.98 -5.06
N ASN A 103 5.47 10.62 -5.40
CA ASN A 103 4.72 11.06 -6.58
C ASN A 103 5.51 10.84 -7.89
N VAL A 104 6.13 9.66 -8.01
CA VAL A 104 6.95 9.29 -9.18
C VAL A 104 6.39 8.11 -9.98
N LEU A 105 5.20 7.59 -9.63
CA LEU A 105 4.57 6.48 -10.38
C LEU A 105 4.03 6.87 -11.77
N MET A 106 4.06 8.16 -12.12
CA MET A 106 3.61 8.66 -13.43
C MET A 106 4.53 8.17 -14.57
N PRO A 107 3.99 7.65 -15.70
CA PRO A 107 4.80 7.12 -16.80
C PRO A 107 5.88 8.08 -17.31
N GLU A 108 5.56 9.38 -17.38
CA GLU A 108 6.46 10.43 -17.84
C GLU A 108 7.69 10.60 -16.94
N LYS A 109 7.68 10.06 -15.71
CA LYS A 109 8.84 10.05 -14.82
C LYS A 109 9.78 8.89 -15.10
N PHE A 110 9.28 7.78 -15.65
CA PHE A 110 10.08 6.60 -16.04
C PHE A 110 10.69 6.74 -17.44
N GLU A 111 10.10 7.57 -18.30
CA GLU A 111 10.58 7.80 -19.67
C GLU A 111 11.63 8.92 -19.77
N ARG A 112 11.86 9.67 -18.68
CA ARG A 112 12.87 10.75 -18.65
C ARG A 112 14.27 10.18 -18.78
N THR A 113 15.04 10.73 -19.72
CA THR A 113 16.49 10.53 -19.76
C THR A 113 17.15 11.09 -18.50
N GLN A 114 18.18 10.41 -18.01
CA GLN A 114 18.91 10.79 -16.80
C GLN A 114 19.30 12.28 -16.85
N PRO A 115 18.98 13.07 -15.80
CA PRO A 115 19.40 14.46 -15.75
C PRO A 115 20.93 14.51 -15.76
N LYS A 116 21.49 15.33 -16.64
CA LYS A 116 22.92 15.67 -16.59
C LYS A 116 23.11 16.53 -15.34
N PHE A 117 23.71 15.96 -14.31
CA PHE A 117 24.20 16.76 -13.20
C PHE A 117 25.45 17.48 -13.69
N ASP A 118 25.29 18.74 -14.09
CA ASP A 118 26.44 19.60 -14.32
C ASP A 118 27.14 19.77 -12.96
N VAL A 119 28.29 19.12 -12.80
CA VAL A 119 29.14 19.28 -11.62
C VAL A 119 29.51 20.76 -11.56
N ILE A 120 28.91 21.48 -10.62
CA ILE A 120 29.12 22.90 -10.40
C ILE A 120 30.58 23.10 -9.95
N PRO A 121 31.48 23.67 -10.79
CA PRO A 121 32.92 23.68 -10.50
C PRO A 121 33.32 24.42 -9.22
N HIS A 122 32.45 25.32 -8.74
CA HIS A 122 32.72 26.20 -7.60
C HIS A 122 32.59 25.50 -6.23
N LEU A 123 31.97 24.33 -6.15
CA LEU A 123 31.92 23.54 -4.89
C LEU A 123 33.17 22.68 -4.66
N ILE A 124 34.00 22.48 -5.70
CA ILE A 124 35.29 21.78 -5.57
C ILE A 124 36.36 22.74 -5.02
N ALA A 125 36.22 24.05 -5.27
CA ALA A 125 37.18 25.05 -4.80
C ALA A 125 37.19 25.21 -3.27
N GLU A 126 36.03 25.07 -2.60
CA GLU A 126 35.93 25.21 -1.15
C GLU A 126 36.50 24.01 -0.37
N GLN A 127 36.54 22.82 -0.97
CA GLN A 127 37.14 21.65 -0.33
C GLN A 127 38.68 21.69 -0.34
N ASN A 128 39.29 22.36 -1.32
CA ASN A 128 40.75 22.44 -1.45
C ASN A 128 41.38 23.59 -0.65
N THR A 129 40.63 24.61 -0.24
CA THR A 129 41.16 25.71 0.59
C THR A 129 41.22 25.38 2.08
N ASN A 130 40.47 24.36 2.55
CA ASN A 130 40.44 23.97 3.96
C ASN A 130 41.54 22.96 4.36
N THR A 131 42.32 22.45 3.41
CA THR A 131 43.40 21.47 3.68
C THR A 131 44.80 22.08 3.81
N GLN A 132 44.94 23.42 3.69
CA GLN A 132 46.25 24.12 3.76
C GLN A 132 46.42 25.02 4.99
N LYS A 133 45.65 24.82 6.05
CA LYS A 133 45.96 25.40 7.37
C LYS A 133 46.17 24.30 8.41
N HIS A 134 47.38 23.74 8.43
CA HIS A 134 48.01 23.19 9.63
C HIS A 134 49.52 23.14 9.47
#